data_AF-A0A8T6FYV6-F1
#
_entry.id   AF-A0A8T6FYV6-F1
#
_cell.length_a   1.000
_cell.length_b   1.000
_cell.length_c   1.000
_cell.angle_alpha   90.00
_cell.angle_beta   90.00
_cell.angle_gamma   90.00
#
_symmetry.space_group_name_H-M   'P 1'
#
loop_
_entity.id
_entity.type
_entity.pdbx_description
1 polymer ?
#
loop_
_entity_poly.entity_id
_entity_poly.type
_entity_poly.pdbx_seq_one_letter_code
_entity_poly.pdbx_strand_id
1 'polypeptide(L)' 'MNDAYEAVVSLSLQGPSGQTKDIEAVIDTGYSGFLTLPTALVTELGLPFAYIGRALLANDWVA' A
#
# COMPACT_ATOMS: atom_id res chain seq x y z
N MET A 1 9.28 -12.90 12.35
CA MET A 1 8.15 -12.53 13.22
C MET A 1 8.32 -11.05 13.48
N ASN A 2 7.33 -10.23 13.11
CA ASN A 2 7.33 -8.81 13.46
C ASN A 2 6.88 -8.71 14.93
N ASP A 3 7.59 -7.93 15.74
CA ASP A 3 7.34 -7.86 17.19
C ASP A 3 6.04 -7.11 17.57
N ALA A 4 5.24 -6.69 16.58
CA ALA A 4 4.03 -5.89 16.74
C ALA A 4 2.71 -6.61 16.36
N TYR A 5 2.73 -7.90 15.99
CA TYR A 5 1.54 -8.65 15.51
C TYR A 5 0.80 -8.00 14.32
N GLU A 6 1.50 -7.25 13.47
CA GLU A 6 0.84 -6.66 12.30
C GLU A 6 0.47 -7.76 11.31
N ALA A 7 -0.76 -7.73 10.81
CA ALA A 7 -1.23 -8.70 9.83
C ALA A 7 -0.55 -8.42 8.48
N VAL A 8 0.31 -9.34 8.04
CA VAL A 8 1.04 -9.25 6.77
C VAL A 8 0.38 -10.14 5.72
N VAL A 9 0.21 -9.63 4.51
CA VAL A 9 -0.29 -10.35 3.33
C VAL A 9 0.68 -10.25 2.16
N SER A 10 0.89 -11.36 1.47
CA SER A 10 1.63 -11.39 0.21
C SER A 10 0.75 -10.91 -0.94
N LEU A 11 1.23 -9.95 -1.73
CA LEU A 11 0.54 -9.40 -2.89
C LEU A 11 1.44 -9.54 -4.13
N SER A 12 0.85 -9.92 -5.26
CA SER A 12 1.53 -9.85 -6.57
C SER A 12 1.04 -8.63 -7.34
N LEU A 13 1.97 -7.73 -7.66
CA LEU A 13 1.70 -6.49 -8.36
C LEU A 13 2.08 -6.62 -9.83
N GLN A 14 1.18 -6.22 -10.73
CA GLN A 14 1.42 -6.25 -12.16
C GLN A 14 1.59 -4.82 -12.72
N GLY A 15 2.70 -4.60 -13.41
CA GLY A 15 2.97 -3.35 -14.13
C GLY A 15 2.37 -3.34 -15.54
N PRO A 16 2.25 -2.15 -16.16
CA PRO A 16 1.61 -1.97 -17.46
C PRO A 16 2.33 -2.65 -18.62
N SER A 17 3.61 -2.98 -18.48
CA SER A 17 4.37 -3.76 -19.48
C SER A 17 4.40 -5.26 -19.18
N GLY A 18 3.55 -5.74 -18.26
CA GLY A 18 3.44 -7.16 -17.91
C GLY A 18 4.49 -7.65 -16.92
N GLN A 19 5.32 -6.77 -16.36
CA GLN A 19 6.21 -7.11 -15.25
C GLN A 19 5.39 -7.44 -14.00
N THR A 20 5.88 -8.39 -13.19
CA THR A 20 5.26 -8.75 -11.92
C THR A 20 6.25 -8.59 -10.78
N LYS A 21 5.74 -8.21 -9.60
CA LYS A 21 6.52 -8.07 -8.38
C LYS A 21 5.73 -8.53 -7.17
N ASP A 22 6.26 -9.53 -6.48
CA ASP A 22 5.67 -9.98 -5.22
C ASP A 22 6.21 -9.12 -4.06
N ILE A 23 5.30 -8.69 -3.18
CA ILE A 23 5.59 -7.89 -2.00
C ILE A 23 4.88 -8.45 -0.78
N GLU A 24 5.42 -8.15 0.39
CA GLU A 24 4.72 -8.28 1.67
C GLU A 24 4.12 -6.92 2.04
N ALA A 25 2.83 -6.88 2.34
CA ALA A 25 2.11 -5.68 2.72
C ALA A 25 1.48 -5.85 4.10
N VAL A 26 1.55 -4.80 4.92
CA VAL A 26 0.89 -4.76 6.22
C VAL A 26 -0.55 -4.25 6.03
N ILE A 27 -1.52 -4.96 6.61
CA ILE A 27 -2.90 -4.50 6.71
C ILE A 27 -2.97 -3.42 7.80
N ASP A 28 -3.24 -2.18 7.40
CA ASP A 28 -3.53 -1.07 8.29
C ASP A 28 -5.05 -0.80 8.31
N THR A 29 -5.72 -1.15 9.41
CA THR A 29 -7.17 -0.92 9.59
C THR A 29 -7.50 0.44 10.19
N GLY A 30 -6.51 1.24 10.60
CA GLY A 30 -6.68 2.58 11.16
C GLY A 30 -6.87 3.67 10.09
N TYR A 31 -6.97 3.29 8.82
CA TYR A 31 -6.96 4.20 7.70
C TYR A 31 -8.06 3.84 6.70
N SER A 32 -8.82 4.84 6.26
CA SER A 32 -9.90 4.69 5.28
C SER A 32 -9.47 5.05 3.84
N GLY A 33 -8.16 5.10 3.57
CA GLY A 33 -7.57 5.45 2.27
C GLY A 33 -6.55 4.42 1.74
N PHE A 34 -5.69 4.86 0.80
CA PHE A 34 -4.71 3.97 0.13
C PHE A 34 -3.35 3.91 0.83
N LEU A 35 -2.91 2.69 1.15
CA LEU A 35 -1.54 2.35 1.55
C LEU A 35 -0.61 2.56 0.34
N THR A 36 0.24 3.57 0.40
CA THR A 36 1.08 3.97 -0.74
C THR A 36 2.16 2.93 -1.03
N LEU A 37 2.35 2.57 -2.31
CA LEU A 37 3.52 1.80 -2.73
C LEU A 37 4.81 2.64 -2.54
N PRO A 38 5.93 2.04 -2.13
CA PRO A 38 7.22 2.74 -2.09
C PRO A 38 7.58 3.31 -3.47
N THR A 39 8.14 4.52 -3.52
CA THR A 39 8.53 5.20 -4.78
C THR A 39 9.47 4.35 -5.64
N ALA A 40 10.37 3.58 -5.01
CA ALA A 40 11.25 2.64 -5.70
C ALA A 40 10.44 1.58 -6.48
N LEU A 41 9.38 1.06 -5.88
CA LEU A 41 8.51 0.05 -6.50
C LEU A 41 7.64 0.64 -7.61
N VAL A 42 7.14 1.88 -7.42
CA VAL A 42 6.43 2.64 -8.46
C VAL A 42 7.32 2.83 -9.68
N THR A 43 8.60 3.16 -9.46
CA THR A 43 9.60 3.36 -10.52
C THR A 43 9.94 2.04 -11.21
N GLU A 44 10.19 0.97 -10.44
CA GLU A 44 10.50 -0.37 -10.97
C GLU A 44 9.37 -0.93 -11.83
N LEU A 45 8.13 -0.76 -11.40
CA LEU A 45 6.94 -1.22 -12.13
C LEU A 45 6.52 -0.24 -13.24
N GLY A 46 7.16 0.91 -13.39
CA GLY A 46 6.79 1.91 -14.40
C GLY A 46 5.33 2.36 -14.29
N LEU A 47 4.78 2.46 -13.08
CA LEU A 47 3.36 2.77 -12.88
C LEU A 47 3.07 4.22 -13.30
N PRO A 48 2.03 4.46 -14.11
CA PRO A 48 1.65 5.81 -14.46
C PRO A 48 1.08 6.54 -13.25
N PHE A 49 1.38 7.83 -13.15
CA PHE A 49 0.70 8.70 -12.21
C PHE A 49 -0.78 8.82 -12.60
N ALA A 50 -1.69 8.50 -11.66
CA ALA A 50 -3.12 8.55 -11.91
C ALA A 50 -3.76 9.88 -11.45
N TYR A 51 -3.65 10.24 -10.17
CA TYR A 51 -4.21 11.46 -9.60
C TYR A 51 -3.67 11.74 -8.18
N ILE A 52 -3.95 12.93 -7.64
CA ILE A 52 -3.73 13.28 -6.23
C ILE A 52 -5.09 13.26 -5.51
N GLY A 53 -5.20 12.49 -4.42
CA GLY A 53 -6.39 12.45 -3.56
C GLY A 53 -6.06 12.90 -2.14
N ARG A 54 -7.04 13.50 -1.44
CA ARG A 54 -6.94 13.77 0.00
C ARG A 54 -7.61 12.63 0.76
N ALA A 55 -6.95 12.12 1.79
CA ALA A 55 -7.50 11.13 2.70
C ALA A 55 -7.55 11.67 4.13
N LEU A 56 -8.46 11.14 4.93
CA LEU A 56 -8.56 11.40 6.37
C LEU A 56 -7.98 10.18 7.10
N LEU A 57 -7.02 10.41 8.00
CA LEU A 57 -6.51 9.38 8.91
C LEU A 57 -7.49 9.26 10.08
N ALA A 58 -8.07 8.08 10.28
CA ALA A 58 -8.97 7.85 11.40
C ALA A 58 -8.13 7.58 12.65
N ASN A 59 -8.23 8.45 13.65
CA ASN A 59 -7.71 8.22 14.99
C ASN A 59 -8.85 7.91 15.96
N ASP A 60 -9.58 6.82 15.71
CA ASP A 60 -10.37 6.01 16.66
C ASP A 60 -11.16 6.67 17.82
N TRP A 61 -11.57 7.94 17.74
CA TRP A 61 -12.39 8.59 18.77
C TRP A 61 -13.53 9.39 18.15
N VAL A 62 -14.74 8.86 18.30
CA VAL A 62 -15.99 9.63 18.26
C VAL A 62 -16.70 9.32 19.58
N ALA A 63 -17.05 10.38 20.32
CA ALA A 63 -17.67 10.33 21.64
C ALA A 63 -19.02 9.61 21.68
#